data_AF-A0A6J7L0T7-F1
#
_entry.id   AF-A0A6J7L0T7-F1
#
_cell.length_a   1.000
_cell.length_b   1.000
_cell.length_c   1.000
_cell.angle_alpha   90.00
_cell.angle_beta   90.00
_cell.angle_gamma   90.00
#
_symmetry.space_group_name_H-M   'P 1'
#
loop_
_entity.id
_entity.type
_entity.pdbx_description
1 polymer ?
#
loop_
_entity_poly.entity_id
_entity_poly.type
_entity_poly.pdbx_seq_one_letter_code
_entity_poly.pdbx_strand_id
1 'polypeptide(L)' 'MRRIPTRRFAVLLALLPVTAMVVGFMALSQTPSVLDLLGATLVIIGVAAQERDELSQPFEELPS' A
#
# COMPACT_ATOMS: atom_id res chain seq x y z
N MET A 1 20.69 -7.98 -13.72
CA MET A 1 19.80 -6.88 -13.29
C MET A 1 19.18 -7.26 -11.96
N ARG A 2 19.53 -6.56 -10.88
CA ARG A 2 18.99 -6.83 -9.54
C ARG A 2 17.57 -6.27 -9.52
N ARG A 3 16.55 -7.12 -9.67
CA ARG A 3 15.13 -6.73 -9.62
C ARG A 3 14.92 -6.02 -8.29
N ILE A 4 14.77 -4.70 -8.33
CA ILE A 4 14.50 -3.90 -7.13
C ILE A 4 13.09 -4.31 -6.70
N PRO A 5 12.90 -4.86 -5.49
CA PRO A 5 11.61 -5.36 -5.08
C PRO A 5 10.63 -4.21 -4.97
N THR A 6 9.65 -4.19 -5.88
CA THR A 6 8.49 -3.29 -5.98
C THR A 6 7.72 -3.17 -4.65
N ARG A 7 7.86 -4.19 -3.79
CA ARG A 7 7.34 -4.30 -2.43
C ARG A 7 7.51 -3.04 -1.56
N ARG A 8 8.74 -2.54 -1.43
CA ARG A 8 8.99 -1.33 -0.60
C ARG A 8 8.36 -0.09 -1.21
N PHE A 9 8.31 -0.04 -2.54
CA PHE A 9 7.77 1.09 -3.27
C PHE A 9 6.24 1.16 -3.12
N ALA A 10 5.55 0.03 -3.22
CA ALA A 10 4.11 -0.06 -3.00
C ALA A 10 3.71 0.37 -1.59
N VAL A 11 4.46 -0.05 -0.56
CA VAL A 11 4.20 0.37 0.83
C VAL A 11 4.43 1.87 1.02
N LEU A 12 5.52 2.42 0.47
CA LEU A 12 5.77 3.87 0.52
C LEU A 12 4.67 4.66 -0.22
N LEU A 13 4.23 4.15 -1.38
CA LEU A 13 3.12 4.74 -2.14
C LEU A 13 1.80 4.66 -1.38
N ALA A 14 1.55 3.57 -0.64
CA ALA A 14 0.37 3.40 0.22
C ALA A 14 0.40 4.32 1.44
N LEU A 15 1.60 4.68 1.92
CA LEU A 15 1.76 5.62 3.01
C LEU A 15 1.41 7.05 2.59
N LEU A 16 1.59 7.39 1.31
CA LEU A 16 1.32 8.72 0.78
C LEU A 16 -0.13 9.19 1.04
N PRO A 17 -1.20 8.44 0.66
CA PRO A 17 -2.57 8.87 0.91
C PRO A 17 -2.89 8.97 2.41
N VAL A 18 -2.36 8.07 3.24
CA VAL A 18 -2.53 8.14 4.70
C VAL A 18 -1.87 9.41 5.25
N THR A 19 -0.65 9.71 4.81
CA THR A 19 0.09 10.90 5.22
C THR A 19 -0.61 12.16 4.75
N ALA A 20 -1.09 12.20 3.51
CA ALA A 20 -1.84 13.32 2.96
C ALA A 20 -3.12 13.60 3.78
N MET A 21 -3.83 12.55 4.20
CA MET A 21 -5.02 12.69 5.05
C MET A 21 -4.67 13.25 6.44
N VAL A 22 -3.61 12.75 7.08
CA VAL A 22 -3.14 13.25 8.39
C VAL A 22 -2.71 14.71 8.29
N VAL A 23 -1.94 15.06 7.26
CA VAL A 23 -1.49 16.43 7.02
C VAL A 23 -2.68 17.34 6.69
N GLY A 24 -3.63 16.91 5.86
CA GLY A 24 -4.85 17.68 5.57
C GLY A 24 -5.69 17.93 6.82
N PHE A 25 -5.80 16.94 7.71
CA PHE A 25 -6.46 17.07 8.99
C PHE A 25 -5.75 18.08 9.91
N MET A 26 -4.44 17.92 10.11
CA MET A 26 -3.68 18.77 11.04
C MET A 26 -3.43 20.19 10.52
N ALA A 27 -3.06 20.33 9.25
CA ALA A 27 -2.63 21.60 8.68
C ALA A 27 -3.78 22.42 8.11
N LEU A 28 -4.83 21.78 7.59
CA LEU A 28 -5.95 22.46 6.92
C LEU A 28 -7.28 22.33 7.72
N SER A 29 -7.27 21.66 8.88
CA SER A 29 -8.50 21.37 9.66
C SER A 29 -9.58 20.65 8.84
N GLN A 30 -9.18 19.90 7.80
CA GLN A 30 -10.10 19.11 7.00
C GLN A 30 -10.56 17.90 7.81
N THR A 31 -11.85 17.78 8.06
CA THR A 31 -12.41 16.56 8.68
C THR A 31 -12.52 15.48 7.62
N PRO A 32 -11.72 14.39 7.68
CA PRO A 32 -11.83 13.29 6.73
C PRO A 32 -13.22 12.69 6.78
N SER A 33 -13.80 12.42 5.61
CA SER A 33 -15.11 11.79 5.51
C SER A 33 -15.02 10.28 5.72
N VAL A 34 -16.17 9.65 5.98
CA VAL A 34 -16.27 8.18 6.09
C VAL A 34 -15.77 7.50 4.80
N LEU A 35 -16.04 8.09 3.63
CA LEU A 35 -15.57 7.55 2.35
C LEU A 35 -14.04 7.62 2.23
N ASP A 36 -13.41 8.68 2.73
CA ASP A 36 -11.95 8.80 2.70
C ASP A 36 -11.30 7.73 3.58
N LEU A 37 -11.87 7.48 4.76
CA LEU A 37 -11.41 6.42 5.67
C LEU A 37 -11.57 5.02 5.04
N LEU A 38 -12.70 4.76 4.38
CA LEU A 38 -12.93 3.52 3.65
C LEU A 38 -11.93 3.37 2.49
N GLY A 39 -11.68 4.44 1.74
CA GLY A 39 -10.71 4.47 0.65
C GLY A 39 -9.28 4.18 1.14
N ALA A 40 -8.83 4.86 2.21
CA ALA A 40 -7.53 4.62 2.82
C ALA A 40 -7.38 3.17 3.32
N THR A 41 -8.44 2.64 3.94
CA THR A 41 -8.48 1.24 4.41
C THR A 41 -8.36 0.26 3.25
N LEU A 42 -9.10 0.47 2.16
CA LEU A 42 -9.03 -0.35 0.94
C LEU A 42 -7.63 -0.31 0.31
N VAL A 43 -6.98 0.85 0.25
CA VAL A 43 -5.61 0.99 -0.25
C VAL A 43 -4.63 0.18 0.61
N ILE A 44 -4.73 0.27 1.94
CA ILE A 44 -3.88 -0.50 2.86
C ILE A 44 -4.11 -2.00 2.66
N ILE A 45 -5.36 -2.45 2.54
CA ILE A 45 -5.70 -3.86 2.28
C ILE A 45 -5.10 -4.33 0.96
N GLY A 46 -5.25 -3.56 -0.13
CA GLY A 46 -4.70 -3.92 -1.45
C GLY A 46 -3.17 -4.06 -1.42
N VAL A 47 -2.49 -3.14 -0.75
CA VAL A 47 -1.03 -3.17 -0.61
C VAL A 47 -0.57 -4.34 0.27
N ALA A 48 -1.28 -4.62 1.36
CA ALA A 48 -1.01 -5.77 2.22
C ALA A 48 -1.24 -7.10 1.48
N ALA A 49 -2.30 -7.19 0.67
CA ALA A 49 -2.58 -8.38 -0.15
C ALA A 49 -1.49 -8.62 -1.20
N GLN A 50 -1.05 -7.56 -1.91
CA GLN A 50 0.06 -7.66 -2.84
C GLN A 50 1.37 -8.10 -2.15
N GLU A 51 1.59 -7.67 -0.90
CA GLU A 51 2.69 -8.15 -0.06
C GLU A 51 2.65 -9.68 0.15
N ARG A 52 1.46 -10.27 0.28
CA ARG A 52 1.26 -11.70 0.53
C ARG A 52 1.39 -12.56 -0.73
N ASP A 53 0.90 -12.09 -1.86
CA ASP A 53 1.00 -12.82 -3.13
C ASP A 53 2.46 -12.99 -3.57
N GLU A 54 3.31 -11.98 -3.39
CA GLU A 54 4.75 -12.11 -3.68
C GLU A 54 5.45 -13.12 -2.75
N LEU A 55 5.07 -13.20 -1.47
CA LEU A 55 5.62 -14.21 -0.55
C LEU A 55 5.15 -15.62 -0.88
N SER A 56 3.99 -15.72 -1.53
CA SER A 56 3.35 -16.95 -1.99
C SER A 56 3.79 -17.33 -3.42
N GLN A 57 4.93 -16.80 -3.90
CA GLN A 57 5.66 -17.34 -5.05
C GLN A 57 6.76 -18.33 -4.59
N PRO A 58 6.46 -19.53 -4.08
CA PRO A 58 7.45 -20.58 -3.92
C PRO A 58 7.65 -21.28 -5.27
N PHE A 59 8.86 -21.23 -5.83
CA PHE A 59 9.52 -22.31 -6.58
C PHE A 59 8.78 -23.04 -7.73
N GLU A 60 7.63 -22.57 -8.23
CA GLU A 60 6.87 -23.21 -9.31
C GLU A 60 7.58 -23.14 -10.69
N GLU A 61 8.65 -22.33 -10.80
CA GLU A 61 9.58 -22.34 -11.93
C GLU A 61 10.81 -23.21 -11.63
N LEU A 62 10.61 -24.50 -11.39
CA LEU A 62 11.67 -25.50 -11.61
C LEU A 62 11.29 -26.29 -12.87
N PRO A 63 11.85 -25.94 -14.05
CA PRO A 63 11.69 -26.78 -15.24
C PRO A 63 12.33 -28.14 -14.98
N SER A 64 11.53 -29.21 -15.15
CA SER A 64 11.95 -30.61 -15.16
C SER A 64 12.84 -30.94 -16.35
#